data_AF-A0A951I1B3-F1
#
_entry.id   AF-A0A951I1B3-F1
#
_cell.length_a   1.000
_cell.length_b   1.000
_cell.length_c   1.000
_cell.angle_alpha   90.00
_cell.angle_beta   90.00
_cell.angle_gamma   90.00
#
_symmetry.space_group_name_H-M   'P 1'
#
loop_
_entity.id
_entity.type
_entity.pdbx_description
1 polymer ?
#
loop_
_entity_poly.entity_id
_entity_poly.type
_entity_poly.pdbx_seq_one_letter_code
_entity_poly.pdbx_strand_id
1 'polypeptide(L)'
;MDDRSQRTHQAHPTAAVVNQQQNITGPHRWQPGESGNRAGRPTGSRQKIAEALLKDIAAVWERRGAEVLERLATDDPAALAKIAFGLLPREALISVQQQAPAGLDAEQWSRLREILAMVERVAPPGTSPDAVLMALENGLRAEFARPILPAPPY
;
A
#
# COMPACT_ATOMS: atom_id res chain seq x y z
N MET A 1 29.03 54.41 -70.73
CA MET A 1 28.21 54.79 -69.57
C MET A 1 27.29 53.63 -69.27
N ASP A 2 27.32 52.92 -68.16
CA ASP A 2 28.18 52.84 -66.98
C ASP A 2 27.73 51.53 -66.30
N ASP A 3 28.34 51.22 -65.17
CA ASP A 3 27.76 50.37 -64.14
C ASP A 3 28.15 48.89 -64.17
N ARG A 4 29.35 48.63 -63.63
CA ARG A 4 29.66 47.35 -63.01
C ARG A 4 30.44 47.60 -61.72
N SER A 5 29.84 47.13 -60.63
CA SER A 5 30.48 46.78 -59.36
C SER A 5 31.02 47.96 -58.53
N GLN A 6 30.55 48.06 -57.28
CA GLN A 6 31.23 47.40 -56.16
C GLN A 6 30.29 47.27 -54.96
N ARG A 7 30.26 46.06 -54.40
CA ARG A 7 29.81 45.79 -53.03
C ARG A 7 30.78 46.45 -52.07
N THR A 8 30.27 47.17 -51.08
CA THR A 8 30.97 47.38 -49.81
C THR A 8 30.01 47.17 -48.64
N HIS A 9 30.53 46.43 -47.67
CA HIS A 9 29.91 45.94 -46.45
C HIS A 9 29.25 47.04 -45.63
N GLN A 10 28.11 46.73 -45.01
CA GLN A 10 27.77 47.33 -43.72
C GLN A 10 27.02 46.34 -42.83
N ALA A 11 27.40 46.42 -41.56
CA ALA A 11 27.27 45.42 -40.53
C ALA A 11 25.85 45.29 -39.98
N HIS A 12 25.56 44.11 -39.42
CA HIS A 12 24.46 43.90 -38.50
C HIS A 12 24.78 44.58 -37.16
N PRO A 13 23.92 45.46 -36.64
CA PRO A 13 23.80 45.63 -35.21
C PRO A 13 22.70 44.71 -34.70
N THR A 14 23.11 43.66 -33.97
CA THR A 14 22.27 42.93 -33.01
C THR A 14 21.75 43.94 -31.99
N ALA A 15 20.58 44.51 -32.25
CA ALA A 15 19.85 45.25 -31.23
C ALA A 15 19.29 44.21 -30.24
N ALA A 16 19.85 44.21 -29.03
CA ALA A 16 19.29 43.49 -27.90
C ALA A 16 17.81 43.86 -27.77
N VAL A 17 16.93 42.91 -28.03
CA VAL A 17 15.51 43.05 -27.72
C VAL A 17 15.41 43.01 -26.21
N VAL A 18 15.52 44.20 -25.59
CA VAL A 18 15.08 44.41 -24.22
C VAL A 18 13.59 44.12 -24.20
N ASN A 19 13.24 42.94 -23.69
CA ASN A 19 11.87 42.54 -23.44
C ASN A 19 11.33 43.43 -22.31
N GLN A 20 10.88 44.63 -22.67
CA GLN A 20 10.10 45.47 -21.77
C GLN A 20 8.73 44.82 -21.61
N GLN A 21 8.67 43.85 -20.69
CA GLN A 21 7.42 43.45 -20.08
C GLN A 21 6.79 44.70 -19.50
N GLN A 22 5.79 45.20 -20.23
CA GLN A 22 5.01 46.36 -19.86
C GLN A 22 4.34 46.02 -18.54
N ASN A 23 4.93 46.54 -17.46
CA ASN A 23 4.42 46.38 -16.12
C ASN A 23 3.13 47.20 -16.07
N ILE A 24 1.98 46.55 -16.22
CA ILE A 24 0.66 47.19 -16.31
C ILE A 24 0.35 47.83 -14.94
N THR A 25 0.81 49.06 -14.71
CA THR A 25 0.56 49.83 -13.49
C THR A 25 -0.83 50.46 -13.58
N GLY A 26 -1.86 49.65 -13.30
CA GLY A 26 -3.22 50.13 -13.03
C GLY A 26 -3.60 49.94 -11.55
N PRO A 27 -4.58 50.67 -11.02
CA PRO A 27 -4.99 50.70 -9.60
C PRO A 27 -5.65 49.40 -9.09
N HIS A 28 -5.49 48.29 -9.80
CA HIS A 28 -6.17 47.02 -9.55
C HIS A 28 -5.19 45.84 -9.42
N ARG A 29 -4.05 46.05 -8.73
CA ARG A 29 -3.24 44.91 -8.29
C ARG A 29 -3.79 44.42 -6.96
N TRP A 30 -4.16 43.15 -6.90
CA TRP A 30 -4.46 42.47 -5.64
C TRP A 30 -3.22 42.52 -4.74
N GLN A 31 -3.41 42.78 -3.45
CA GLN A 31 -2.29 42.84 -2.52
C GLN A 31 -1.59 41.47 -2.45
N PRO A 32 -0.28 41.41 -2.25
CA PRO A 32 0.41 40.14 -2.03
C PRO A 32 -0.25 39.36 -0.87
N GLY A 33 -0.71 38.14 -1.15
CA GLY A 33 -1.47 37.31 -0.19
C GLY A 33 -2.99 37.42 -0.31
N GLU A 34 -3.50 38.29 -1.17
CA GLU A 34 -4.93 38.47 -1.39
C GLU A 34 -5.36 37.89 -2.74
N SER A 35 -6.21 36.87 -2.71
CA SER A 35 -6.78 36.32 -3.94
C SER A 35 -7.85 37.26 -4.50
N GLY A 36 -7.96 37.37 -5.82
CA GLY A 36 -8.99 38.17 -6.48
C GLY A 36 -10.42 37.65 -6.31
N ASN A 37 -10.59 36.55 -5.59
CA ASN A 37 -11.88 36.00 -5.20
C ASN A 37 -11.88 35.70 -3.69
N ARG A 38 -12.10 36.75 -2.88
CA ARG A 38 -12.16 36.65 -1.41
C ARG A 38 -13.20 35.62 -0.90
N ALA A 39 -14.22 35.29 -1.69
CA ALA A 39 -15.26 34.34 -1.32
C ALA A 39 -14.96 32.88 -1.74
N GLY A 40 -13.84 32.63 -2.43
CA GLY A 40 -13.51 31.31 -2.98
C GLY A 40 -14.42 30.88 -4.13
N ARG A 41 -14.15 29.69 -4.71
CA ARG A 41 -15.00 29.14 -5.79
C ARG A 41 -16.42 28.96 -5.24
N PRO A 42 -17.47 29.51 -5.88
CA PRO A 42 -18.83 29.29 -5.43
C PRO A 42 -19.13 27.79 -5.46
N THR A 43 -19.73 27.29 -4.37
CA THR A 43 -20.14 25.90 -4.22
C THR A 43 -21.01 25.52 -5.42
N GLY A 44 -20.47 24.71 -6.33
CA GLY A 44 -21.17 24.31 -7.55
C GLY A 44 -22.43 23.50 -7.22
N SER A 45 -23.43 23.52 -8.10
CA SER A 45 -24.67 22.75 -7.93
C SER A 45 -24.43 21.27 -7.59
N ARG A 46 -23.42 20.65 -8.21
CA ARG A 46 -22.99 19.27 -7.90
C ARG A 46 -22.55 19.08 -6.45
N GLN A 47 -21.79 20.01 -5.91
CA GLN A 47 -21.30 19.93 -4.53
C GLN A 47 -22.47 20.01 -3.54
N LYS A 48 -23.41 20.92 -3.78
CA LYS A 48 -24.65 21.03 -2.97
C LYS A 48 -25.50 19.78 -3.03
N ILE A 49 -25.64 19.17 -4.22
CA ILE A 49 -26.38 17.91 -4.40
C ILE A 49 -25.69 16.77 -3.64
N ALA A 50 -24.35 16.68 -3.71
CA ALA A 50 -23.60 15.66 -2.99
C ALA A 50 -23.75 15.81 -1.46
N GLU A 51 -23.68 17.03 -0.93
CA GLU A 51 -23.89 17.31 0.49
C GLU A 51 -25.31 16.94 0.95
N ALA A 52 -26.33 17.32 0.18
CA ALA A 52 -27.71 16.95 0.47
C ALA A 52 -27.93 15.43 0.43
N LEU A 53 -27.40 14.76 -0.59
CA LEU A 53 -27.49 13.31 -0.74
C LEU A 53 -26.81 12.57 0.43
N LEU A 54 -25.61 12.99 0.84
CA LEU A 54 -24.92 12.41 1.98
C LEU A 54 -25.72 12.57 3.27
N LYS A 55 -26.35 13.73 3.48
CA LYS A 55 -27.22 13.98 4.63
C LYS A 55 -28.43 13.06 4.64
N ASP A 56 -29.08 12.88 3.50
CA ASP A 56 -30.26 12.03 3.37
C ASP A 56 -29.90 10.55 3.57
N ILE A 57 -28.77 10.09 3.01
CA ILE A 57 -28.25 8.74 3.21
C ILE A 57 -27.96 8.51 4.70
N ALA A 58 -27.30 9.45 5.37
CA ALA A 58 -27.02 9.33 6.80
C ALA A 58 -28.32 9.21 7.61
N ALA A 59 -29.35 10.01 7.32
CA ALA A 59 -30.63 9.93 8.01
C ALA A 59 -31.37 8.61 7.78
N VAL A 60 -31.21 7.98 6.61
CA VAL A 60 -31.74 6.64 6.35
C VAL A 60 -30.91 5.59 7.09
N TRP A 61 -29.58 5.73 7.08
CA TRP A 61 -28.66 4.82 7.76
C TRP A 61 -28.90 4.76 9.27
N GLU A 62 -29.10 5.89 9.94
CA GLU A 62 -29.42 5.94 11.37
C GLU A 62 -30.70 5.17 11.73
N ARG A 63 -31.66 5.09 10.80
CA ARG A 63 -32.95 4.43 11.03
C ARG A 63 -32.98 2.96 10.63
N ARG A 64 -32.27 2.59 9.57
CA ARG A 64 -32.38 1.26 8.92
C ARG A 64 -31.06 0.59 8.59
N GLY A 65 -29.91 1.19 8.94
CA GLY A 65 -28.60 0.68 8.57
C GLY A 65 -28.37 -0.77 9.03
N ALA A 66 -28.79 -1.10 10.26
CA ALA A 66 -28.70 -2.48 10.78
C ALA A 66 -29.53 -3.48 9.95
N GLU A 67 -30.79 -3.16 9.66
CA GLU A 67 -31.69 -3.99 8.83
C GLU A 67 -31.11 -4.19 7.42
N VAL A 68 -30.51 -3.14 6.84
CA VAL A 68 -29.83 -3.21 5.53
C VAL A 68 -28.63 -4.15 5.60
N LEU A 69 -27.83 -4.10 6.67
CA LEU A 69 -26.69 -4.99 6.85
C LEU A 69 -27.10 -6.45 7.07
N GLU A 70 -28.16 -6.71 7.83
CA GLU A 70 -28.69 -8.07 8.03
C GLU A 70 -29.22 -8.67 6.73
N ARG A 71 -29.95 -7.88 5.94
CA ARG A 71 -30.39 -8.30 4.61
C ARG A 71 -29.21 -8.54 3.69
N LEU A 72 -28.21 -7.64 3.68
CA LEU A 72 -27.00 -7.82 2.89
C LEU A 72 -26.22 -9.08 3.29
N ALA A 73 -26.16 -9.40 4.59
CA ALA A 73 -25.54 -10.63 5.07
C ALA A 73 -26.22 -11.90 4.53
N THR A 74 -27.54 -11.83 4.31
CA THR A 74 -28.34 -12.94 3.80
C THR A 74 -28.29 -13.03 2.27
N ASP A 75 -28.45 -11.89 1.60
CA ASP A 75 -28.61 -11.81 0.13
C ASP A 75 -27.24 -11.83 -0.59
N ASP A 76 -26.23 -11.13 -0.06
CA ASP A 76 -24.87 -11.06 -0.62
C ASP A 76 -23.80 -10.92 0.49
N PRO A 77 -23.45 -12.02 1.18
CA PRO A 77 -22.44 -12.01 2.22
C PRO A 77 -21.05 -11.58 1.73
N ALA A 78 -20.75 -11.76 0.44
CA ALA A 78 -19.45 -11.38 -0.13
C ALA A 78 -19.32 -9.86 -0.26
N ALA A 79 -20.38 -9.16 -0.63
CA ALA A 79 -20.41 -7.69 -0.61
C ALA A 79 -20.26 -7.14 0.81
N LEU A 80 -20.94 -7.74 1.79
CA LEU A 80 -20.81 -7.35 3.19
C LEU A 80 -19.36 -7.51 3.68
N ALA A 81 -18.72 -8.65 3.38
CA ALA A 81 -17.33 -8.88 3.74
C ALA A 81 -16.40 -7.83 3.10
N LYS A 82 -16.57 -7.50 1.81
CA LYS A 82 -15.76 -6.46 1.14
C LYS A 82 -15.89 -5.10 1.80
N ILE A 83 -17.10 -4.70 2.20
CA ILE A 83 -17.34 -3.44 2.92
C ILE A 83 -16.61 -3.46 4.26
N ALA A 84 -16.76 -4.54 5.03
CA ALA A 84 -16.08 -4.71 6.31
C ALA A 84 -14.55 -4.64 6.14
N PHE A 85 -13.98 -5.32 5.14
CA PHE A 85 -12.56 -5.26 4.83
C PHE A 85 -12.09 -3.85 4.43
N GLY A 86 -12.91 -3.08 3.72
CA GLY A 86 -12.58 -1.70 3.32
C GLY A 86 -12.62 -0.67 4.46
N LEU A 87 -13.34 -0.97 5.55
CA LEU A 87 -13.42 -0.14 6.75
C LEU A 87 -12.27 -0.38 7.73
N LEU A 88 -11.60 -1.53 7.64
CA LEU A 88 -10.47 -1.84 8.51
C LEU A 88 -9.22 -1.04 8.11
N PRO A 89 -8.46 -0.50 9.08
CA PRO A 89 -7.15 0.09 8.81
C PRO A 89 -6.25 -0.93 8.11
N ARG A 90 -5.39 -0.49 7.19
CA ARG A 90 -4.50 -1.40 6.45
C ARG A 90 -3.57 -2.18 7.38
N GLU A 91 -3.19 -1.55 8.48
CA GLU A 91 -2.35 -2.10 9.54
C GLU A 91 -3.04 -3.30 10.24
N ALA A 92 -4.37 -3.27 10.37
CA ALA A 92 -5.16 -4.37 10.93
C ALA A 92 -5.33 -5.54 9.96
N LEU A 93 -5.22 -5.30 8.65
CA LEU A 93 -5.24 -6.37 7.64
C LEU A 93 -3.90 -7.10 7.56
N ILE A 94 -2.80 -6.35 7.73
CA ILE A 94 -1.44 -6.90 7.72
C ILE A 94 -1.21 -7.78 8.95
N SER A 95 -1.70 -7.38 10.13
CA SER A 95 -1.56 -8.19 11.35
C SER A 95 -2.26 -9.56 11.22
N VAL A 96 -3.43 -9.62 10.59
CA VAL A 96 -4.14 -10.90 10.36
C VAL A 96 -3.44 -11.80 9.34
N GLN A 97 -2.83 -11.22 8.30
CA GLN A 97 -2.04 -12.01 7.32
C GLN A 97 -0.69 -12.50 7.86
N GLN A 98 -0.15 -11.85 8.90
CA GLN A 98 1.17 -12.18 9.46
C GLN A 98 1.12 -13.11 10.68
N GLN A 99 -0.05 -13.45 11.21
CA GLN A 99 -0.11 -14.45 12.27
C GLN A 99 0.08 -15.85 11.66
N ALA A 100 1.28 -16.40 11.82
CA ALA A 100 1.48 -17.82 11.64
C ALA A 100 0.59 -18.58 12.66
N PRO A 101 0.09 -19.77 12.31
CA PRO A 101 -0.69 -20.59 13.24
C PRO A 101 0.08 -20.79 14.55
N ALA A 102 -0.64 -20.79 15.68
CA ALA A 102 -0.10 -21.02 17.03
C ALA A 102 0.84 -19.94 17.61
N GLY A 103 0.80 -18.70 17.09
CA GLY A 103 1.55 -17.58 17.69
C GLY A 103 3.05 -17.62 17.41
N LEU A 104 3.46 -18.39 16.40
CA LEU A 104 4.82 -18.38 15.88
C LEU A 104 5.07 -17.06 15.14
N ASP A 105 6.29 -16.54 15.25
CA ASP A 105 6.72 -15.44 14.39
C ASP A 105 6.98 -15.93 12.95
N ALA A 106 7.18 -14.99 12.03
CA ALA A 106 7.38 -15.31 10.61
C ALA A 106 8.63 -16.15 10.34
N GLU A 107 9.67 -15.98 11.16
CA GLU A 107 10.94 -16.70 11.00
C GLU A 107 10.81 -18.15 11.47
N GLN A 108 10.21 -18.36 12.64
CA GLN A 108 9.89 -19.68 13.19
C GLN A 108 9.01 -20.49 12.24
N TRP A 109 8.01 -19.83 11.65
CA TRP A 109 7.15 -20.47 10.64
C TRP A 109 7.91 -20.88 9.38
N SER A 110 8.84 -20.03 8.91
CA SER A 110 9.69 -20.35 7.77
C SER A 110 10.58 -21.56 8.07
N ARG A 111 11.19 -21.61 9.25
CA ARG A 111 12.04 -22.74 9.69
C ARG A 111 11.23 -24.04 9.79
N LEU A 112 10.02 -24.00 10.33
CA LEU A 112 9.16 -25.19 10.41
C LEU A 112 8.82 -25.74 9.02
N ARG A 113 8.47 -24.86 8.07
CA ARG A 113 8.18 -25.27 6.69
C ARG A 113 9.39 -25.89 6.00
N GLU A 114 10.59 -25.35 6.23
CA GLU A 114 11.82 -25.89 5.70
C GLU A 114 12.13 -27.28 6.26
N ILE A 115 11.94 -27.47 7.57
CA ILE A 115 12.10 -28.79 8.22
C ILE A 115 11.10 -29.80 7.64
N LEU A 116 9.82 -29.42 7.50
CA LEU A 116 8.80 -30.31 6.95
C LEU A 116 9.11 -30.70 5.50
N ALA A 117 9.56 -29.76 4.67
CA ALA A 117 9.97 -30.03 3.29
C ALA A 117 11.21 -30.96 3.23
N MET A 118 12.16 -30.79 4.15
CA MET A 118 13.31 -31.67 4.25
C MET A 118 12.90 -33.09 4.65
N VAL A 119 12.01 -33.22 5.63
CA VAL A 119 11.45 -34.49 6.09
C VAL A 119 10.72 -35.21 4.96
N GLU A 120 9.88 -34.50 4.19
CA GLU A 120 9.15 -35.09 3.06
C GLU A 120 10.08 -35.61 1.95
N ARG A 121 11.22 -34.94 1.73
CA ARG A 121 12.23 -35.38 0.76
C ARG A 121 12.98 -36.64 1.20
N VAL A 122 13.13 -36.85 2.51
CA VAL A 122 13.93 -37.94 3.08
C VAL A 122 13.06 -39.15 3.47
N ALA A 123 11.82 -38.90 3.91
CA ALA A 123 10.91 -39.93 4.35
C ALA A 123 10.42 -40.78 3.17
N PRO A 124 10.36 -42.12 3.32
CA PRO A 124 9.75 -42.99 2.31
C PRO A 124 8.27 -42.63 2.06
N PRO A 125 7.76 -42.78 0.83
CA PRO A 125 6.36 -42.53 0.52
C PRO A 125 5.45 -43.45 1.35
N GLY A 126 4.40 -42.88 1.94
CA GLY A 126 3.45 -43.61 2.79
C GLY A 126 3.87 -43.75 4.25
N THR A 127 4.98 -43.13 4.68
CA THR A 127 5.37 -43.11 6.09
C THR A 127 4.39 -42.26 6.90
N SER A 128 3.81 -42.83 7.96
CA SER A 128 2.93 -42.09 8.87
C SER A 128 3.72 -41.00 9.63
N PRO A 129 3.09 -39.85 9.97
CA PRO A 129 3.74 -38.80 10.75
C PRO A 129 4.37 -39.29 12.07
N ASP A 130 3.70 -40.19 12.78
CA ASP A 130 4.19 -40.72 14.07
C ASP A 130 5.48 -41.53 13.90
N ALA A 131 5.58 -42.33 12.83
CA ALA A 131 6.78 -43.09 12.52
C ALA A 131 7.96 -42.18 12.18
N VAL A 132 7.71 -41.08 11.48
CA VAL A 132 8.73 -40.06 11.19
C VAL A 132 9.22 -39.40 12.48
N LEU A 133 8.30 -38.99 13.36
CA LEU A 133 8.65 -38.35 14.63
C LEU A 133 9.46 -39.29 15.53
N MET A 134 9.06 -40.55 15.62
CA MET A 134 9.79 -41.56 16.39
C MET A 134 11.21 -41.78 15.84
N ALA A 135 11.37 -41.84 14.52
CA ALA A 135 12.67 -41.98 13.88
C ALA A 135 13.57 -40.75 14.14
N LEU A 136 13.01 -39.55 14.04
CA LEU A 136 13.71 -38.30 14.35
C LEU A 136 14.14 -38.24 15.81
N GLU A 137 13.25 -38.56 16.75
CA GLU A 137 13.56 -38.59 18.18
C GLU A 137 14.72 -39.55 18.48
N ASN A 138 14.67 -40.76 17.91
CA ASN A 138 15.71 -41.77 18.12
C ASN A 138 17.06 -41.34 17.51
N GLY A 139 17.05 -40.76 16.31
CA GLY A 139 18.25 -40.24 15.66
C GLY A 139 18.91 -39.11 16.46
N LEU A 140 18.12 -38.12 16.86
CA LEU A 140 18.59 -37.00 17.67
C LEU A 140 19.11 -37.49 19.03
N ARG A 141 18.39 -38.39 19.70
CA ARG A 141 18.83 -38.96 20.98
C ARG A 141 20.18 -39.68 20.85
N ALA A 142 20.42 -40.40 19.77
CA ALA A 142 21.67 -41.09 19.52
C ALA A 142 22.81 -40.10 19.23
N GLU A 143 22.56 -39.08 18.41
CA GLU A 143 23.56 -38.06 18.01
C GLU A 143 24.01 -37.20 19.20
N PHE A 144 23.08 -36.85 20.10
CA PHE A 144 23.36 -36.00 21.27
C PHE A 144 23.65 -36.80 22.56
N ALA A 145 23.85 -38.12 22.48
CA ALA A 145 24.19 -38.93 23.65
C ALA A 145 25.58 -38.56 24.20
N ARG A 146 25.69 -38.36 25.51
CA ARG A 146 26.98 -38.11 26.17
C ARG A 146 27.80 -39.40 26.22
N PRO A 147 29.10 -39.38 25.87
CA PRO A 147 29.94 -40.56 25.99
C PRO A 147 30.10 -40.94 27.47
N ILE A 148 29.82 -42.20 27.79
CA ILE A 148 30.15 -42.78 29.09
C ILE A 148 31.67 -42.82 29.23
N LEU A 149 32.21 -42.14 30.26
CA LEU A 149 33.62 -42.25 30.63
C LEU A 149 33.92 -43.72 30.98
N PRO A 150 35.01 -44.33 30.46
CA PRO A 150 35.37 -45.68 30.85
C PRO A 150 35.69 -45.74 32.35
N ALA A 151 35.26 -46.81 33.01
CA ALA A 151 35.48 -47.01 34.44
C ALA A 151 36.98 -46.91 34.79
N PRO A 152 37.34 -46.29 35.94
CA PRO A 152 38.74 -46.15 36.34
C PRO A 152 39.37 -47.54 36.52
N PRO A 153 40.64 -47.73 36.09
CA PRO A 153 41.36 -48.97 36.37
C PRO A 153 41.55 -49.12 37.88
N TYR A 154 41.25 -50.30 38.41
CA TYR A 154 41.47 -50.69 39.80
C TYR A 154 42.94 -50.59 40.21
#